data_AF-A0A090XF89-F1
#
_entry.id   AF-A0A090XF89-F1
#
_cell.length_a   1.000
_cell.length_b   1.000
_cell.length_c   1.000
_cell.angle_alpha   90.00
_cell.angle_beta   90.00
_cell.angle_gamma   90.00
#
_symmetry.space_group_name_H-M   'P 1'
#
loop_
_entity.id
_entity.type
_entity.pdbx_description
1 polymer ?
#
loop_
_entity_poly.entity_id
_entity_poly.type
_entity_poly.pdbx_seq_one_letter_code
_entity_poly.pdbx_strand_id
1 'polypeptide(L)'
;SVIPKRDDLCAVMADSESDIVILTETWLHPSIDDNEVFPHNDDWNIFRHDRAIRRGGGVLIAIKKSITCFDVTISNRSIEFSAVCVCTPSNKIVTAVCYRPPD
;
A
#
# COMPACT_ATOMS: atom_id res chain seq x y z
N SER A 1 12.66 -1.46 2.28
CA SER A 1 12.17 -2.80 1.90
C SER A 1 11.27 -3.36 2.99
N VAL A 2 10.06 -3.77 2.62
CA VAL A 2 8.99 -4.23 3.51
C VAL A 2 9.22 -5.68 3.97
N ILE A 3 9.58 -6.59 3.07
CA ILE A 3 9.69 -8.03 3.38
C ILE A 3 10.60 -8.34 4.59
N PRO A 4 11.80 -7.76 4.73
CA PRO A 4 12.65 -8.03 5.89
C PRO A 4 12.11 -7.50 7.22
N LYS A 5 11.15 -6.58 7.18
CA LYS A 5 10.52 -5.94 8.35
C LYS A 5 9.06 -6.34 8.52
N ARG A 6 8.63 -7.39 7.81
CA ARG A 6 7.22 -7.78 7.73
C ARG A 6 6.66 -8.09 9.11
N ASP A 7 7.38 -8.87 9.91
CA ASP A 7 6.87 -9.30 11.22
C ASP A 7 6.75 -8.12 12.19
N ASP A 8 7.71 -7.19 12.18
CA ASP A 8 7.63 -5.92 12.94
C ASP A 8 6.46 -5.05 12.46
N LEU A 9 6.26 -4.95 11.15
CA LEU A 9 5.14 -4.22 10.55
C LEU A 9 3.79 -4.83 10.99
N CYS A 10 3.68 -6.16 10.97
CA CYS A 10 2.48 -6.87 11.42
C CYS A 10 2.21 -6.63 12.91
N ALA A 11 3.26 -6.63 13.74
CA ALA A 11 3.12 -6.33 15.17
C ALA A 11 2.58 -4.91 15.41
N VAL A 12 3.10 -3.91 14.69
CA VAL A 12 2.62 -2.52 14.78
C VAL A 12 1.18 -2.40 14.25
N MET A 13 0.84 -3.08 13.17
CA MET A 13 -0.52 -3.09 12.62
C MET A 13 -1.54 -3.68 13.60
N ALA A 14 -1.18 -4.78 14.27
CA ALA A 14 -2.02 -5.43 15.27
C ALA A 14 -2.17 -4.55 16.53
N ASP A 15 -1.07 -3.98 17.03
CA ASP A 15 -1.07 -3.12 18.22
C ASP A 15 -1.87 -1.82 18.02
N SER A 16 -1.82 -1.26 16.81
CA SER A 16 -2.57 -0.05 16.45
C SER A 16 -4.00 -0.30 15.97
N GLU A 17 -4.41 -1.57 15.84
CA GLU A 17 -5.69 -1.99 15.24
C GLU A 17 -5.93 -1.36 13.85
N SER A 18 -4.86 -1.09 13.10
CA SER A 18 -4.89 -0.30 11.85
C SER A 18 -5.93 -0.82 10.86
N ASP A 19 -6.71 0.10 10.27
CA ASP A 19 -7.67 -0.19 9.19
C ASP A 19 -7.12 0.10 7.79
N ILE A 20 -6.17 1.04 7.73
CA ILE A 20 -5.52 1.51 6.53
C ILE A 20 -4.02 1.62 6.82
N VAL A 21 -3.18 1.02 5.98
CA VAL A 21 -1.73 1.07 6.09
C VAL A 21 -1.17 1.70 4.82
N ILE A 22 -0.34 2.73 4.97
CA ILE A 22 0.25 3.47 3.85
C ILE A 22 1.76 3.42 3.99
N LEU A 23 2.44 2.89 2.98
CA LEU A 23 3.88 2.68 2.98
C LEU A 23 4.53 3.36 1.77
N THR A 24 5.70 3.93 2.01
CA THR A 24 6.64 4.39 0.98
C THR A 24 7.92 3.58 1.08
N GLU A 25 8.75 3.63 0.04
CA GLU A 25 10.04 2.91 0.01
C GLU A 25 9.86 1.41 0.29
N THR A 26 8.83 0.83 -0.34
CA THR A 26 8.42 -0.56 -0.12
C THR A 26 9.46 -1.54 -0.65
N TRP A 27 10.16 -1.18 -1.73
CA TRP A 27 11.11 -2.01 -2.47
C TRP A 27 10.50 -3.37 -2.86
N LEU A 28 9.21 -3.40 -3.14
CA LEU A 28 8.52 -4.57 -3.68
C LEU A 28 8.76 -4.67 -5.18
N HIS A 29 8.63 -5.89 -5.69
CA HIS A 29 8.74 -6.23 -7.09
C HIS A 29 7.43 -6.88 -7.56
N PRO A 30 6.99 -6.70 -8.81
CA PRO A 30 5.74 -7.29 -9.30
C PRO A 30 5.63 -8.82 -9.20
N SER A 31 6.75 -9.53 -8.97
CA SER A 31 6.76 -10.98 -8.74
C SER A 31 6.44 -11.39 -7.31
N ILE A 32 6.38 -10.44 -6.37
CA ILE A 32 6.02 -10.69 -4.97
C ILE A 32 4.50 -10.63 -4.88
N ASP A 33 3.88 -11.73 -4.46
CA ASP A 33 2.44 -11.79 -4.26
C ASP A 33 2.01 -10.93 -3.06
N ASP A 34 0.81 -10.38 -3.12
CA ASP A 34 0.25 -9.55 -2.04
C ASP A 34 0.15 -10.32 -0.71
N ASN A 35 -0.07 -11.64 -0.77
CA ASN A 35 -0.07 -12.51 0.40
C ASN A 35 1.33 -12.72 1.02
N GLU A 36 2.41 -12.41 0.30
CA GLU A 36 3.76 -12.42 0.87
C GLU A 36 4.02 -11.17 1.73
N VAL A 37 3.29 -10.08 1.44
CA VAL A 37 3.45 -8.78 2.10
C VAL A 37 2.72 -8.74 3.44
N PHE A 38 1.48 -9.22 3.49
CA PHE A 38 0.70 -9.33 4.72
C PHE A 38 0.26 -10.77 4.99
N PRO A 39 0.31 -11.24 6.25
CA PRO A 39 -0.10 -12.58 6.60
C PRO A 39 -1.59 -12.81 6.31
N HIS A 40 -1.93 -14.03 5.91
CA HIS A 40 -3.25 -14.45 5.42
C HIS A 40 -4.45 -14.21 6.36
N ASN A 41 -4.21 -13.86 7.62
CA ASN A 41 -5.26 -13.71 8.63
C ASN A 41 -5.98 -12.36 8.53
N ASP A 42 -5.33 -11.37 7.92
CA ASP A 42 -5.89 -10.05 7.71
C ASP A 42 -6.21 -9.90 6.22
N ASP A 43 -7.49 -9.99 5.90
CA ASP A 43 -7.99 -9.82 4.55
C ASP A 43 -7.79 -8.36 4.11
N TRP A 44 -6.71 -8.07 3.37
CA TRP A 44 -6.38 -6.73 2.85
C TRP A 44 -6.67 -6.59 1.34
N ASN A 45 -7.15 -5.43 0.92
CA ASN A 45 -7.07 -4.93 -0.44
C ASN A 45 -5.76 -4.14 -0.58
N ILE A 46 -4.86 -4.57 -1.47
CA ILE A 46 -3.57 -3.92 -1.69
C ILE A 46 -3.59 -3.15 -3.01
N PHE A 47 -3.17 -1.89 -2.95
CA PHE A 47 -2.97 -1.01 -4.10
C PHE A 47 -1.52 -0.54 -4.06
N ARG A 48 -0.71 -0.94 -5.03
CA ARG A 48 0.73 -0.65 -5.01
C ARG A 48 1.26 -0.22 -6.37
N HIS A 49 2.35 0.51 -6.33
CA HIS A 49 3.12 0.89 -7.51
C HIS A 49 4.57 0.51 -7.25
N ASP A 50 4.95 -0.66 -7.77
CA ASP A 50 6.29 -1.23 -7.62
C ASP A 50 7.27 -0.66 -8.63
N ARG A 51 8.56 -0.71 -8.29
CA ARG A 51 9.63 -0.30 -9.19
C ARG A 51 10.36 -1.53 -9.73
N ALA A 52 9.99 -1.98 -10.93
CA ALA A 52 10.53 -3.20 -11.51
C ALA A 52 12.01 -3.09 -11.97
N ILE A 53 12.45 -1.91 -12.41
CA ILE A 53 13.71 -1.76 -13.18
C ILE A 53 14.88 -1.24 -12.33
N ARG A 54 14.62 -0.50 -11.25
CA ARG A 54 15.65 0.14 -10.42
C ARG A 54 15.49 -0.24 -8.95
N ARG A 55 16.61 -0.24 -8.22
CA ARG A 55 16.63 -0.41 -6.77
C ARG A 55 16.00 0.80 -6.07
N GLY A 56 15.24 0.53 -5.01
CA GLY A 56 14.63 1.55 -4.16
C GLY A 56 13.34 2.16 -4.75
N GLY A 57 12.57 2.83 -3.90
CA GLY A 57 11.24 3.34 -4.24
C GLY A 57 10.11 2.37 -3.94
N GLY A 58 8.99 2.60 -4.63
CA GLY A 58 7.74 1.87 -4.46
C GLY A 58 6.83 2.44 -3.38
N VAL A 59 5.53 2.36 -3.63
CA VAL A 59 4.48 2.79 -2.68
C VAL A 59 3.38 1.75 -2.58
N LEU A 60 2.71 1.68 -1.44
CA LEU A 60 1.63 0.74 -1.17
C LEU A 60 0.58 1.38 -0.24
N ILE A 61 -0.70 1.17 -0.57
CA ILE A 61 -1.85 1.40 0.29
C ILE A 61 -2.53 0.05 0.50
N ALA A 62 -2.65 -0.40 1.76
CA ALA A 62 -3.44 -1.56 2.14
C ALA A 62 -4.65 -1.11 2.96
N ILE A 63 -5.81 -1.67 2.65
CA ILE A 63 -7.09 -1.35 3.31
C ILE A 63 -7.80 -2.65 3.66
N LYS A 64 -8.31 -2.81 4.89
CA LYS A 64 -9.07 -4.01 5.27
C LYS A 64 -10.21 -4.25 4.28
N LYS A 65 -10.45 -5.50 3.86
CA LYS A 65 -11.52 -5.87 2.92
C LYS A 65 -12.93 -5.53 3.43
N SER A 66 -13.10 -5.38 4.74
CA SER A 66 -14.34 -4.90 5.35
C SER A 66 -14.68 -3.46 4.99
N ILE A 67 -13.70 -2.68 4.52
CA ILE A 67 -13.87 -1.28 4.11
C ILE A 67 -14.03 -1.23 2.59
N THR A 68 -15.12 -0.59 2.14
CA THR A 68 -15.36 -0.41 0.71
C THR A 68 -14.39 0.61 0.14
N CYS A 69 -13.62 0.22 -0.87
CA CYS A 69 -12.69 1.09 -1.56
C CYS A 69 -12.51 0.71 -3.03
N PHE A 70 -11.99 1.64 -3.83
CA PHE A 70 -11.62 1.37 -5.23
C PHE A 70 -10.42 2.21 -5.67
N ASP A 71 -9.64 1.66 -6.60
CA ASP A 71 -8.47 2.33 -7.17
C ASP A 71 -8.89 3.61 -7.92
N VAL A 72 -8.14 4.68 -7.71
CA VAL A 72 -8.28 5.92 -8.47
C VAL A 72 -7.18 5.95 -9.50
N THR A 73 -7.52 5.53 -10.73
CA THR A 73 -6.56 5.45 -11.83
C THR A 73 -5.97 6.83 -12.14
N ILE A 74 -4.65 6.91 -12.00
CA ILE A 74 -3.89 8.12 -12.37
C ILE A 74 -3.12 7.87 -13.65
N SER A 75 -3.33 8.76 -14.60
CA SER A 75 -2.78 8.70 -15.95
C SER A 75 -1.29 9.01 -16.01
N ASN A 76 -0.75 9.77 -15.06
CA ASN A 76 0.67 10.11 -15.00
C ASN A 76 1.38 9.31 -13.89
N ARG A 77 2.21 8.34 -14.30
CA ARG A 77 3.01 7.48 -13.42
C ARG A 77 4.50 7.82 -13.45
N SER A 78 4.87 9.06 -13.79
CA SER A 78 6.27 9.50 -13.80
C SER A 78 6.93 9.47 -12.42
N ILE A 79 6.11 9.44 -11.35
CA ILE A 79 6.52 9.34 -9.95
C ILE A 79 5.83 8.13 -9.30
N GLU A 80 6.45 7.56 -8.27
CA GLU A 80 5.86 6.47 -7.49
C GLU A 80 4.66 6.99 -6.69
N PHE A 81 3.47 6.82 -7.27
CA PHE A 81 2.21 7.33 -6.74
C PHE A 81 1.09 6.28 -6.82
N SER A 82 0.22 6.24 -5.80
CA SER A 82 -1.05 5.48 -5.81
C SER A 82 -2.14 6.28 -5.09
N ALA A 83 -3.39 6.19 -5.55
CA ALA A 83 -4.55 6.76 -4.87
C ALA A 83 -5.71 5.78 -4.84
N VAL A 84 -6.42 5.76 -3.72
CA VAL A 84 -7.54 4.87 -3.48
C VAL A 84 -8.67 5.70 -2.88
N CYS A 85 -9.88 5.53 -3.40
CA CYS A 85 -11.08 6.13 -2.84
C CYS A 85 -11.66 5.21 -1.78
N VAL A 86 -11.65 5.65 -0.53
CA VAL A 86 -12.27 4.98 0.62
C VAL A 86 -13.70 5.49 0.77
N CYS A 87 -14.64 4.56 0.80
CA CYS A 87 -16.06 4.86 0.93
C CYS A 87 -16.51 4.60 2.37
N THR A 88 -17.07 5.64 2.98
CA THR A 88 -17.83 5.54 4.23
C THR A 88 -19.32 5.68 3.90
N PRO A 89 -20.24 5.37 4.84
CA PRO A 89 -21.67 5.54 4.59
C PRO A 89 -22.07 6.97 4.20
N SER A 90 -21.34 7.99 4.68
CA SER A 90 -21.68 9.39 4.48
C SER A 90 -20.74 10.15 3.54
N ASN A 91 -19.51 9.67 3.34
CA ASN A 91 -18.46 10.40 2.64
C ASN A 91 -17.58 9.49 1.78
N LYS A 92 -16.94 10.09 0.77
CA LYS A 92 -15.83 9.48 0.03
C LYS A 92 -14.55 10.23 0.33
N ILE A 93 -13.50 9.50 0.70
CA ILE A 93 -12.20 10.05 1.06
C ILE A 93 -11.18 9.49 0.08
N VAL A 94 -10.54 10.36 -0.71
CA VAL A 94 -9.42 9.94 -1.56
C VAL A 94 -8.16 9.96 -0.73
N THR A 95 -7.58 8.78 -0.52
CA THR A 95 -6.30 8.59 0.16
C THR A 95 -5.24 8.38 -0.91
N ALA A 96 -4.13 9.12 -0.82
CA ALA A 96 -3.06 9.03 -1.80
C ALA A 96 -1.70 8.95 -1.13
N VAL A 97 -0.79 8.22 -1.77
CA VAL A 97 0.60 8.11 -1.36
C VAL A 97 1.49 8.45 -2.53
N CYS A 98 2.52 9.22 -2.25
CA CYS A 98 3.54 9.58 -3.21
C CYS A 98 4.91 9.39 -2.55
N TYR A 99 5.83 8.80 -3.29
CA TYR A 99 7.24 8.84 -2.99
C TYR A 99 7.98 9.57 -4.10
N ARG A 100 8.73 10.61 -3.72
CA ARG A 100 9.67 11.29 -4.61
C ARG A 100 11.08 10.91 -4.13
N PRO A 101 11.86 10.16 -4.93
CA PRO A 101 13.25 9.89 -4.61
C PRO A 101 14.02 11.20 -4.38
N PRO A 102 15.00 11.22 -3.44
CA PRO A 102 15.94 12.33 -3.38
C PRO A 102 16.69 12.42 -4.70
N ASP A 103 16.83 13.64 -5.23
CA ASP A 103 17.44 13.94 -6.54
C ASP A 103 18.82 13.27 -6.72
#